data_AF-A0A354CY61-F1
#
_entry.id   AF-A0A354CY61-F1
#
_cell.length_a   1.000
_cell.length_b   1.000
_cell.length_c   1.000
_cell.angle_alpha   90.00
_cell.angle_beta   90.00
_cell.angle_gamma   90.00
#
_symmetry.space_group_name_H-M   'P 1'
#
loop_
_entity.id
_entity.type
_entity.pdbx_description
1 polymer ?
#
loop_
_entity_poly.entity_id
_entity_poly.type
_entity_poly.pdbx_seq_one_letter_code
_entity_poly.pdbx_strand_id
1 'polypeptide(L)'
;MLTDREGFAVALHRLAAFHSKALDAATVDDYWRLLQPELDDQQFRQACAALAAGDWWPTPARVLRAARFAAPFAWRSAIGRLYSAVRACDEFGPTGGTTYRAERVRQQCGDLGARLFSAVGGPAAFMRAFCEPEAETFLRKAFMEAARELTAEEPEAITALVDGTMPAALPRSHDAVPLPIVRALSDSLRLDR
;
A
#
# COMPACT_ATOMS: atom_id res chain seq x y z
N MET A 1 23.75 4.60 10.23
CA MET A 1 24.83 4.37 9.25
C MET A 1 25.35 2.97 9.44
N LEU A 2 25.73 2.29 8.36
CA LEU A 2 26.26 0.94 8.46
C LEU A 2 27.60 1.02 9.18
N THR A 3 27.73 0.23 10.24
CA THR A 3 28.94 0.22 11.07
C THR A 3 29.69 -1.09 10.98
N ASP A 4 29.02 -2.16 10.56
CA ASP A 4 29.58 -3.50 10.45
C ASP A 4 29.71 -3.93 8.98
N ARG A 5 30.91 -3.76 8.42
CA ARG A 5 31.22 -4.11 7.03
C ARG A 5 31.20 -5.62 6.79
N GLU A 6 31.59 -6.41 7.79
CA GLU A 6 31.58 -7.87 7.71
C GLU A 6 30.14 -8.39 7.73
N GLY A 7 29.33 -7.92 8.67
CA GLY A 7 27.90 -8.24 8.73
C GLY A 7 27.13 -7.81 7.48
N PHE A 8 27.48 -6.65 6.90
CA PHE A 8 26.95 -6.21 5.61
C PHE A 8 27.30 -7.18 4.48
N ALA A 9 28.59 -7.54 4.34
CA ALA A 9 29.04 -8.44 3.30
C ALA A 9 28.34 -9.80 3.40
N VAL A 10 28.21 -10.33 4.62
CA VAL A 10 27.48 -11.58 4.88
C VAL A 10 26.01 -11.49 4.44
N ALA A 11 25.31 -10.41 4.78
CA ALA A 11 23.91 -10.23 4.39
C ALA A 11 23.75 -10.05 2.87
N LEU A 12 24.66 -9.32 2.21
CA LEU A 12 24.65 -9.13 0.76
C LEU A 12 24.96 -10.44 0.02
N HIS A 13 25.91 -11.24 0.50
CA HIS A 13 26.21 -12.57 -0.04
C HIS A 13 25.04 -13.54 0.12
N ARG A 14 24.32 -13.49 1.25
CA ARG A 14 23.10 -14.28 1.43
C ARG A 14 22.03 -13.89 0.41
N LEU A 15 21.80 -12.60 0.21
CA LEU A 15 20.89 -12.11 -0.82
C LEU A 15 21.33 -12.60 -2.21
N ALA A 16 22.63 -12.59 -2.50
CA ALA A 16 23.14 -13.04 -3.79
C ALA A 16 22.94 -14.53 -4.01
N ALA A 17 23.12 -15.35 -2.97
CA ALA A 17 22.83 -16.78 -3.02
C ALA A 17 21.35 -17.05 -3.35
N PHE A 18 20.41 -16.31 -2.76
CA PHE A 18 18.98 -16.42 -3.12
C PHE A 18 18.72 -16.18 -4.61
N HIS A 19 19.41 -15.19 -5.17
CA HIS A 19 19.29 -14.82 -6.59
C HIS A 19 20.22 -15.62 -7.52
N SER A 20 20.85 -16.69 -7.03
CA SER A 20 21.85 -17.49 -7.77
C SER A 20 22.96 -16.63 -8.41
N LYS A 21 23.34 -15.53 -7.75
CA LYS A 21 24.33 -14.56 -8.21
C LYS A 21 25.65 -14.77 -7.48
N ALA A 22 26.75 -14.88 -8.22
CA ALA A 22 28.08 -14.76 -7.65
C ALA A 22 28.45 -13.28 -7.47
N LEU A 23 28.87 -12.91 -6.26
CA LEU A 23 29.40 -11.59 -5.95
C LEU A 23 30.91 -11.64 -5.79
N ASP A 24 31.60 -10.74 -6.47
CA ASP A 24 33.01 -10.47 -6.24
C ASP A 24 33.17 -9.37 -5.18
N ALA A 25 34.40 -9.24 -4.67
CA ALA A 25 34.72 -8.25 -3.65
C ALA A 25 34.50 -6.80 -4.13
N ALA A 26 34.72 -6.54 -5.43
CA ALA A 26 34.50 -5.22 -6.02
C ALA A 26 33.03 -4.79 -5.96
N THR A 27 32.11 -5.70 -6.27
CA THR A 27 30.67 -5.42 -6.19
C THR A 27 30.21 -5.20 -4.76
N VAL A 28 30.74 -5.97 -3.80
CA VAL A 28 30.46 -5.76 -2.36
C VAL A 28 30.92 -4.38 -1.93
N ASP A 29 32.10 -3.94 -2.37
CA ASP A 29 32.66 -2.62 -2.06
C ASP A 29 31.85 -1.48 -2.66
N ASP A 30 31.37 -1.63 -3.89
CA ASP A 30 30.50 -0.64 -4.52
C ASP A 30 29.15 -0.50 -3.81
N TYR A 31 28.53 -1.63 -3.40
CA TYR A 31 27.31 -1.57 -2.60
C TYR A 31 27.58 -0.95 -1.24
N TRP A 32 28.68 -1.31 -0.58
CA TRP A 32 29.04 -0.73 0.72
C TRP A 32 29.17 0.79 0.62
N ARG A 33 29.94 1.28 -0.34
CA ARG A 33 30.16 2.72 -0.56
C ARG A 33 28.87 3.49 -0.78
N LEU A 34 27.91 2.92 -1.51
CA LEU A 34 26.65 3.58 -1.84
C LEU A 34 25.59 3.49 -0.73
N LEU A 35 25.62 2.44 0.09
CA LEU A 35 24.59 2.17 1.10
C LEU A 35 24.98 2.58 2.52
N GLN A 36 26.28 2.54 2.85
CA GLN A 36 26.83 2.86 4.18
C GLN A 36 26.40 4.24 4.71
N PRO A 37 26.40 5.32 3.92
CA PRO A 37 26.01 6.63 4.44
C PRO A 37 24.50 6.76 4.66
N GLU A 38 23.68 5.95 3.98
CA GLU A 38 22.23 6.13 3.92
C GLU A 38 21.47 5.22 4.88
N LEU A 39 22.01 4.03 5.21
CA LEU A 39 21.32 3.01 5.99
C LEU A 39 22.02 2.71 7.30
N ASP A 40 21.30 2.23 8.31
CA ASP A 40 21.88 1.49 9.42
C ASP A 40 21.83 -0.04 9.22
N ASP A 41 22.51 -0.78 10.10
CA ASP A 41 22.65 -2.23 10.01
C ASP A 41 21.31 -2.98 10.12
N GLN A 42 20.31 -2.39 10.79
CA GLN A 42 18.97 -2.95 10.89
C GLN A 42 18.17 -2.73 9.60
N GLN A 43 18.14 -1.50 9.10
CA GLN A 43 17.46 -1.12 7.86
C GLN A 43 17.96 -1.93 6.66
N PHE A 44 19.27 -2.12 6.56
CA PHE A 44 19.87 -2.92 5.50
C PHE A 44 19.47 -4.40 5.57
N ARG A 45 19.47 -5.01 6.76
CA ARG A 45 19.04 -6.41 6.94
C ARG A 45 17.56 -6.59 6.58
N GLN A 46 16.72 -5.64 6.97
CA GLN A 46 15.30 -5.65 6.62
C GLN A 46 15.08 -5.49 5.11
N ALA A 47 15.86 -4.62 4.44
CA ALA A 47 15.83 -4.48 2.99
C ALA A 47 16.23 -5.77 2.26
N CYS A 48 17.30 -6.43 2.71
CA CYS A 48 17.75 -7.70 2.13
C CYS A 48 16.67 -8.79 2.28
N ALA A 49 16.02 -8.88 3.44
CA ALA A 49 14.93 -9.83 3.64
C ALA A 49 13.74 -9.58 2.71
N ALA A 50 13.35 -8.32 2.51
CA ALA A 50 12.27 -7.95 1.58
C ALA A 50 12.61 -8.28 0.12
N LEU A 51 13.88 -8.11 -0.27
CA LEU A 51 14.35 -8.36 -1.64
C LEU A 51 14.68 -9.83 -1.92
N ALA A 52 14.76 -10.67 -0.90
CA ALA A 52 14.99 -12.11 -1.06
C ALA A 52 13.78 -12.83 -1.70
N ALA A 53 12.60 -12.21 -1.73
CA ALA A 53 11.39 -12.74 -2.36
C ALA A 53 11.22 -12.36 -3.84
N GLY A 54 12.08 -11.47 -4.38
CA GLY A 54 11.98 -11.02 -5.78
C GLY A 54 12.72 -11.92 -6.77
N ASP A 55 12.43 -11.76 -8.05
CA ASP A 55 12.98 -12.60 -9.13
C ASP A 55 14.36 -12.17 -9.65
N TRP A 56 14.81 -10.93 -9.35
CA TRP A 56 16.03 -10.37 -9.92
C TRP A 56 16.97 -9.71 -8.91
N TRP A 57 18.27 -9.81 -9.19
CA TRP A 57 19.33 -9.19 -8.39
C TRP A 57 19.12 -7.68 -8.22
N PRO A 58 18.98 -7.16 -6.99
CA PRO A 58 18.61 -5.77 -6.76
C PRO A 58 19.81 -4.83 -6.84
N THR A 59 19.65 -3.69 -7.53
CA THR A 59 20.64 -2.59 -7.53
C THR A 59 20.71 -1.89 -6.17
N PRO A 60 21.77 -1.12 -5.85
CA PRO A 60 21.86 -0.36 -4.60
C PRO A 60 20.66 0.58 -4.38
N ALA A 61 20.17 1.22 -5.44
CA ALA A 61 18.96 2.04 -5.39
C ALA A 61 17.72 1.25 -4.95
N ARG A 62 17.56 0.00 -5.41
CA ARG A 62 16.47 -0.89 -4.95
C ARG A 62 16.63 -1.29 -3.49
N VAL A 63 17.86 -1.45 -3.00
CA VAL A 63 18.12 -1.75 -1.58
C VAL A 63 17.78 -0.55 -0.68
N LEU A 64 18.22 0.67 -1.03
CA LEU A 64 17.84 1.90 -0.31
C LEU A 64 16.33 2.06 -0.24
N ARG A 65 15.68 1.80 -1.37
CA ARG A 65 14.24 1.90 -1.53
C ARG A 65 13.53 0.87 -0.65
N ALA A 66 13.93 -0.41 -0.70
CA ALA A 66 13.39 -1.44 0.18
C ALA A 66 13.62 -1.13 1.67
N ALA A 67 14.80 -0.61 2.06
CA ALA A 67 15.11 -0.26 3.44
C ALA A 67 14.18 0.82 4.02
N ARG A 68 13.79 1.80 3.20
CA ARG A 68 12.81 2.83 3.58
C ARG A 68 11.42 2.24 3.85
N PHE A 69 11.10 1.07 3.30
CA PHE A 69 9.77 0.46 3.37
C PHE A 69 9.68 -0.78 4.25
N ALA A 70 10.82 -1.40 4.54
CA ALA A 70 10.90 -2.58 5.39
C ALA A 70 10.66 -2.26 6.87
N ALA A 71 10.59 -0.99 7.26
CA ALA A 71 10.02 -0.57 8.53
C ALA A 71 8.52 -0.93 8.56
N PRO A 72 8.07 -1.88 9.40
CA PRO A 72 6.68 -2.37 9.41
C PRO A 72 5.63 -1.25 9.58
N PHE A 73 6.03 -0.14 10.19
CA PHE A 73 5.21 1.04 10.40
C PHE A 73 4.92 1.83 9.11
N ALA A 74 5.91 1.99 8.23
CA ALA A 74 5.77 2.77 7.00
C ALA A 74 4.85 2.07 5.99
N TRP A 75 5.01 0.75 5.82
CA TRP A 75 4.13 -0.09 5.01
C TRP A 75 2.68 -0.05 5.53
N ARG A 76 2.48 -0.34 6.82
CA ARG A 76 1.14 -0.33 7.42
C ARG A 76 0.44 1.02 7.25
N SER A 77 1.18 2.11 7.42
CA SER A 77 0.65 3.45 7.25
C SER A 77 0.28 3.75 5.80
N ALA A 78 1.08 3.32 4.83
CA ALA A 78 0.80 3.51 3.41
C ALA A 78 -0.44 2.72 2.96
N ILE A 79 -0.54 1.45 3.31
CA ILE A 79 -1.72 0.62 3.02
C ILE A 79 -2.96 1.17 3.73
N GLY A 80 -2.81 1.65 4.97
CA GLY A 80 -3.90 2.31 5.69
C GLY A 80 -4.42 3.57 4.99
N ARG A 81 -3.52 4.40 4.42
CA ARG A 81 -3.92 5.57 3.61
C ARG A 81 -4.59 5.16 2.30
N LEU A 82 -4.08 4.14 1.62
CA LEU A 82 -4.69 3.60 0.41
C LEU A 82 -6.11 3.09 0.68
N TYR A 83 -6.30 2.34 1.76
CA TYR A 83 -7.63 1.89 2.18
C TYR A 83 -8.62 3.06 2.35
N SER A 84 -8.20 4.12 3.05
CA SER A 84 -9.03 5.32 3.21
C SER A 84 -9.36 6.01 1.88
N ALA A 85 -8.42 6.06 0.94
CA ALA A 85 -8.64 6.63 -0.39
C ALA A 85 -9.64 5.78 -1.20
N VAL A 86 -9.52 4.45 -1.17
CA VAL A 86 -10.48 3.54 -1.81
C VAL A 86 -11.87 3.70 -1.20
N ARG A 87 -11.98 3.88 0.13
CA ARG A 87 -13.27 4.14 0.79
C ARG A 87 -13.94 5.43 0.33
N ALA A 88 -13.16 6.45 -0.03
CA ALA A 88 -13.63 7.73 -0.56
C ALA A 88 -13.94 7.72 -2.07
N CYS A 89 -13.72 6.59 -2.75
CA CYS A 89 -14.12 6.39 -4.15
C CYS A 89 -15.62 6.09 -4.30
N ASP A 90 -16.41 6.32 -3.26
CA ASP A 90 -17.85 6.15 -3.31
C ASP A 90 -18.47 7.13 -4.32
N GLU A 91 -19.52 6.66 -5.01
CA GLU A 91 -20.33 7.48 -5.91
C GLU A 91 -21.73 7.60 -5.35
N PHE A 92 -22.21 8.83 -5.20
CA PHE A 92 -23.61 9.08 -4.91
C PHE A 92 -24.42 9.14 -6.23
N GLY A 93 -25.40 8.25 -6.35
CA GLY A 93 -26.30 8.20 -7.49
C GLY A 93 -27.38 9.30 -7.46
N PRO A 94 -27.88 9.77 -8.62
CA PRO A 94 -28.89 10.82 -8.70
C PRO A 94 -30.26 10.43 -8.10
N THR A 95 -30.53 9.14 -7.94
CA THR A 95 -31.77 8.60 -7.35
C THR A 95 -31.66 8.32 -5.84
N GLY A 96 -30.55 8.71 -5.21
CA GLY A 96 -30.21 8.32 -3.85
C GLY A 96 -29.58 6.93 -3.82
N GLY A 97 -28.39 6.83 -3.23
CA GLY A 97 -27.67 5.57 -3.07
C GLY A 97 -26.17 5.75 -3.27
N THR A 98 -25.39 5.07 -2.43
CA THR A 98 -23.93 5.01 -2.55
C THR A 98 -23.56 3.76 -3.35
N THR A 99 -22.58 3.85 -4.24
CA THR A 99 -22.01 2.69 -4.94
C THR A 99 -20.50 2.79 -5.05
N TYR A 100 -19.84 1.68 -5.36
CA TYR A 100 -18.40 1.60 -5.59
C TYR A 100 -18.14 0.97 -6.95
N ARG A 101 -17.21 1.54 -7.73
CA ARG A 101 -16.83 1.05 -9.06
C ARG A 101 -15.32 0.86 -9.16
N ALA A 102 -14.89 -0.28 -9.70
CA ALA A 102 -13.48 -0.61 -9.86
C ALA A 102 -12.76 0.39 -10.78
N GLU A 103 -13.41 0.88 -11.82
CA GLU A 103 -12.87 1.90 -12.73
C GLU A 103 -12.52 3.20 -11.98
N ARG A 104 -13.40 3.66 -11.08
CA ARG A 104 -13.16 4.86 -10.29
C ARG A 104 -12.03 4.67 -9.29
N VAL A 105 -12.00 3.51 -8.62
CA VAL A 105 -10.89 3.15 -7.73
C VAL A 105 -9.58 3.13 -8.52
N ARG A 106 -9.55 2.58 -9.73
CA ARG A 106 -8.34 2.59 -10.58
C ARG A 106 -7.93 4.02 -10.94
N GLN A 107 -8.88 4.87 -11.33
CA GLN A 107 -8.60 6.26 -11.70
C GLN A 107 -8.06 7.09 -10.53
N GLN A 108 -8.60 6.90 -9.32
CA GLN A 108 -8.26 7.72 -8.15
C GLN A 108 -7.14 7.13 -7.29
N CYS A 109 -7.02 5.80 -7.23
CA CYS A 109 -6.10 5.10 -6.33
C CYS A 109 -5.06 4.23 -7.07
N GLY A 110 -5.09 4.23 -8.40
CA GLY A 110 -4.18 3.43 -9.23
C GLY A 110 -4.52 1.93 -9.25
N ASP A 111 -3.71 1.19 -10.00
CA ASP A 111 -3.94 -0.23 -10.25
C ASP A 111 -3.86 -1.09 -8.98
N LEU A 112 -2.93 -0.77 -8.06
CA LEU A 112 -2.83 -1.46 -6.78
C LEU A 112 -4.12 -1.31 -5.96
N GLY A 113 -4.67 -0.10 -5.89
CA GLY A 113 -5.95 0.15 -5.20
C GLY A 113 -7.09 -0.66 -5.81
N ALA A 114 -7.18 -0.70 -7.14
CA ALA A 114 -8.23 -1.46 -7.83
C ALA A 114 -8.10 -2.98 -7.66
N ARG A 115 -6.86 -3.50 -7.64
CA ARG A 115 -6.57 -4.92 -7.38
C ARG A 115 -6.95 -5.31 -5.96
N LEU A 116 -6.54 -4.52 -4.96
CA LEU A 116 -6.89 -4.77 -3.57
C LEU A 116 -8.39 -4.66 -3.31
N PHE A 117 -9.04 -3.66 -3.91
CA PHE A 117 -10.50 -3.52 -3.89
C PHE A 117 -11.18 -4.79 -4.41
N SER A 118 -10.74 -5.30 -5.56
CA SER A 118 -11.30 -6.52 -6.15
C SER A 118 -11.02 -7.77 -5.31
N ALA A 119 -9.81 -7.89 -4.76
CA ALA A 119 -9.38 -9.03 -3.96
C ALA A 119 -10.21 -9.23 -2.68
N VAL A 120 -10.70 -8.14 -2.07
CA VAL A 120 -11.52 -8.21 -0.86
C VAL A 120 -13.03 -8.29 -1.11
N GLY A 121 -13.44 -8.54 -2.36
CA GLY A 121 -14.85 -8.68 -2.75
C GLY A 121 -15.49 -7.44 -3.36
N GLY A 122 -14.70 -6.42 -3.68
CA GLY A 122 -15.10 -5.31 -4.54
C GLY A 122 -16.32 -4.53 -4.03
N PRO A 123 -17.27 -4.16 -4.94
CA PRO A 123 -18.39 -3.29 -4.58
C PRO A 123 -19.25 -3.85 -3.44
N ALA A 124 -19.50 -5.16 -3.42
CA ALA A 124 -20.35 -5.79 -2.41
C ALA A 124 -19.75 -5.66 -1.00
N ALA A 125 -18.44 -5.89 -0.86
CA ALA A 125 -17.76 -5.81 0.42
C ALA A 125 -17.70 -4.37 0.96
N PHE A 126 -17.41 -3.40 0.09
CA PHE A 126 -17.38 -1.98 0.45
C PHE A 126 -18.77 -1.39 0.73
N MET A 127 -19.80 -1.84 0.02
CA MET A 127 -21.19 -1.48 0.30
C MET A 127 -21.65 -2.06 1.64
N ARG A 128 -21.32 -3.31 1.93
CA ARG A 128 -21.62 -3.92 3.23
C ARG A 128 -20.95 -3.15 4.37
N ALA A 129 -19.66 -2.84 4.24
CA ALA A 129 -18.92 -2.04 5.22
C ALA A 129 -19.41 -0.58 5.34
N PHE A 130 -20.10 -0.05 4.32
CA PHE A 130 -20.79 1.25 4.42
C PHE A 130 -22.05 1.16 5.28
N CYS A 131 -22.84 0.08 5.13
CA CYS A 131 -24.09 -0.12 5.86
C CYS A 131 -23.89 -0.68 7.28
N GLU A 132 -22.84 -1.47 7.50
CA GLU A 132 -22.58 -2.23 8.73
C GLU A 132 -21.22 -1.82 9.33
N PRO A 133 -21.18 -1.08 10.45
CA PRO A 133 -19.94 -0.68 11.11
C PRO A 133 -19.05 -1.86 11.53
N GLU A 134 -19.64 -3.01 11.89
CA GLU A 134 -18.89 -4.21 12.25
C GLU A 134 -18.17 -4.80 11.03
N ALA A 135 -18.79 -4.74 9.85
CA ALA A 135 -18.21 -5.23 8.59
C ALA A 135 -17.00 -4.39 8.15
N GLU A 136 -16.94 -3.10 8.54
CA GLU A 136 -15.78 -2.23 8.28
C GLU A 136 -14.49 -2.77 8.92
N THR A 137 -14.57 -3.26 10.16
CA THR A 137 -13.38 -3.78 10.85
C THR A 137 -12.84 -5.03 10.16
N PHE A 138 -13.74 -5.91 9.71
CA PHE A 138 -13.38 -7.11 8.95
C PHE A 138 -12.82 -6.77 7.57
N LEU A 139 -13.46 -5.84 6.85
CA LEU A 139 -13.00 -5.40 5.54
C LEU A 139 -11.59 -4.79 5.61
N ARG A 140 -11.35 -3.92 6.60
CA ARG A 140 -10.03 -3.31 6.78
C ARG A 140 -8.95 -4.36 7.07
N LYS A 141 -9.27 -5.38 7.88
CA LYS A 141 -8.34 -6.48 8.16
C LYS A 141 -8.06 -7.30 6.89
N ALA A 142 -9.10 -7.69 6.16
CA ALA A 142 -8.98 -8.41 4.89
C ALA A 142 -8.16 -7.62 3.85
N PHE A 143 -8.33 -6.30 3.80
CA PHE A 143 -7.57 -5.41 2.92
C PHE A 143 -6.08 -5.38 3.27
N MET A 144 -5.75 -5.34 4.57
CA MET A 144 -4.35 -5.40 5.03
C MET A 144 -3.71 -6.76 4.76
N GLU A 145 -4.48 -7.85 4.87
CA GLU A 145 -4.01 -9.22 4.57
C GLU A 145 -3.80 -9.41 3.06
N ALA A 146 -4.76 -9.03 2.23
CA ALA A 146 -4.63 -9.04 0.77
C ALA A 146 -3.45 -8.16 0.30
N ALA A 147 -3.25 -7.00 0.93
CA ALA A 147 -2.09 -6.16 0.66
C ALA A 147 -0.79 -6.86 1.03
N ARG A 148 -0.76 -7.67 2.09
CA ARG A 148 0.45 -8.40 2.46
C ARG A 148 0.78 -9.50 1.45
N GLU A 149 -0.22 -10.23 0.98
CA GLU A 149 -0.06 -11.30 -0.01
C GLU A 149 0.38 -10.74 -1.37
N LEU A 150 -0.38 -9.78 -1.90
CA LEU A 150 -0.13 -9.20 -3.22
C LEU A 150 1.23 -8.51 -3.33
N THR A 151 1.78 -8.08 -2.21
CA THR A 151 3.06 -7.37 -2.16
C THR A 151 4.23 -8.25 -1.76
N ALA A 152 3.96 -9.45 -1.24
CA ALA A 152 4.94 -10.53 -1.22
C ALA A 152 5.22 -11.03 -2.63
N GLU A 153 4.20 -11.05 -3.49
CA GLU A 153 4.32 -11.42 -4.92
C GLU A 153 4.91 -10.29 -5.77
N GLU A 154 4.52 -9.04 -5.53
CA GLU A 154 4.96 -7.87 -6.30
C GLU A 154 5.44 -6.74 -5.39
N PRO A 155 6.66 -6.82 -4.84
CA PRO A 155 7.17 -5.82 -3.91
C PRO A 155 7.28 -4.41 -4.55
N GLU A 156 7.43 -4.31 -5.87
CA GLU A 156 7.47 -3.04 -6.59
C GLU A 156 6.16 -2.23 -6.49
N ALA A 157 5.02 -2.88 -6.27
CA ALA A 157 3.72 -2.22 -6.19
C ALA A 157 3.55 -1.36 -4.93
N ILE A 158 4.03 -1.84 -3.76
CA ILE A 158 4.15 -0.98 -2.55
C ILE A 158 5.06 0.18 -2.83
N THR A 159 6.15 -0.12 -3.51
CA THR A 159 7.23 0.80 -3.72
C THR A 159 6.74 2.03 -4.49
N ALA A 160 5.87 1.86 -5.49
CA ALA A 160 5.17 2.95 -6.17
C ALA A 160 4.17 3.70 -5.27
N LEU A 161 3.49 3.01 -4.35
CA LEU A 161 2.51 3.60 -3.42
C LEU A 161 3.14 4.54 -2.39
N VAL A 162 4.37 4.26 -1.95
CA VAL A 162 5.06 5.07 -0.93
C VAL A 162 5.87 6.21 -1.56
N ASP A 163 6.44 6.03 -2.76
CA ASP A 163 7.18 7.10 -3.47
C ASP A 163 6.30 8.02 -4.33
N GLY A 164 5.12 7.54 -4.74
CA GLY A 164 4.15 8.31 -5.52
C GLY A 164 3.27 9.19 -4.64
N THR A 165 2.94 10.37 -5.13
CA THR A 165 1.86 11.24 -4.65
C THR A 165 0.54 10.48 -4.62
N MET A 166 0.31 9.73 -3.54
CA MET A 166 -1.03 9.37 -3.11
C MET A 166 -1.87 10.65 -3.11
N PRO A 167 -3.02 10.71 -3.80
CA PRO A 167 -3.90 11.85 -3.63
C PRO A 167 -4.20 11.97 -2.14
N ALA A 168 -4.10 13.20 -1.62
CA ALA A 168 -4.55 13.51 -0.27
C ALA A 168 -5.92 12.85 -0.06
N ALA A 169 -6.16 12.27 1.12
CA ALA A 169 -7.40 11.59 1.44
C ALA A 169 -8.58 12.41 0.89
N LEU A 170 -9.20 11.92 -0.17
CA LEU A 170 -10.24 12.67 -0.84
C LEU A 170 -11.42 12.75 0.13
N PRO A 171 -12.05 13.93 0.31
CA PRO A 171 -13.29 14.01 1.06
C PRO A 171 -14.29 13.04 0.40
N ARG A 172 -15.04 12.29 1.21
CA ARG A 172 -16.00 11.33 0.67
C ARG A 172 -17.05 12.07 -0.15
N SER A 173 -17.61 11.42 -1.16
CA SER A 173 -18.55 12.09 -2.06
C SER A 173 -19.78 12.68 -1.35
N HIS A 174 -20.19 12.06 -0.23
CA HIS A 174 -21.30 12.52 0.62
C HIS A 174 -20.92 13.61 1.63
N ASP A 175 -19.64 13.74 2.01
CA ASP A 175 -19.18 14.81 2.91
C ASP A 175 -19.16 16.18 2.20
N ALA A 176 -19.13 16.19 0.86
CA ALA A 176 -19.19 17.38 0.03
C ALA A 176 -20.63 17.89 -0.20
N VAL A 177 -21.65 17.18 0.30
CA VAL A 177 -23.06 17.62 0.20
C VAL A 177 -23.36 18.57 1.36
N PRO A 178 -23.74 19.85 1.10
CA PRO A 178 -24.14 20.75 2.17
C PRO A 178 -25.27 20.12 3.00
N LEU A 179 -25.09 20.06 4.32
CA LEU A 179 -26.07 19.65 5.34
C LEU A 179 -27.54 20.06 5.05
N PRO A 180 -27.86 21.26 4.50
CA PRO A 180 -29.25 21.59 4.16
C PRO A 180 -29.94 20.65 3.15
N ILE A 181 -29.20 20.00 2.24
CA ILE A 181 -29.78 19.10 1.22
C ILE A 181 -30.17 17.75 1.83
N VAL A 182 -29.36 17.23 2.77
CA VAL A 182 -29.63 15.97 3.47
C VAL A 182 -30.90 16.08 4.33
N ARG A 183 -31.13 17.25 4.93
CA ARG A 183 -32.36 17.50 5.71
C ARG A 183 -33.59 17.62 4.83
N ALA A 184 -33.50 18.31 3.69
CA ALA A 184 -34.59 18.44 2.74
C ALA A 184 -35.04 17.08 2.16
N LEU A 185 -34.11 16.19 1.83
CA LEU A 185 -34.44 14.84 1.32
C LEU A 185 -35.06 13.94 2.40
N SER A 186 -34.59 14.05 3.65
CA SER A 186 -35.13 13.29 4.78
C SER A 186 -36.55 13.76 5.18
N ASP A 187 -36.83 15.05 5.05
CA ASP A 187 -38.15 15.62 5.31
C ASP A 187 -39.15 15.30 4.18
N SER A 188 -38.71 15.27 2.92
CA SER A 188 -39.56 14.81 1.80
C SER A 188 -39.94 13.32 1.90
N LEU A 189 -39.02 12.45 2.34
CA LEU A 189 -39.32 11.02 2.53
C LEU A 189 -40.23 10.72 3.73
N ARG A 190 -40.43 11.68 4.64
CA ARG A 190 -41.34 11.55 5.79
C ARG A 190 -42.74 12.09 5.54
N LEU A 191 -42.94 12.89 4.49
CA LEU A 191 -44.24 13.45 4.12
C LEU A 191 -45.07 12.48 3.24
N ASP A 192 -44.48 11.39 2.75
CA ASP A 192 -45.14 10.33 1.98
C ASP A 192 -45.52 9.09 2.84
N ARG A 193 -45.64 9.24 4.17
CA ARG A 193 -46.19 8.24 5.10
C ARG A 193 -47.36 8.81 5.88
#